data_AF-A0A936JPU3-F1
#
_entry.id   AF-A0A936JPU3-F1
#
_cell.length_a   1.000
_cell.length_b   1.000
_cell.length_c   1.000
_cell.angle_alpha   90.00
_cell.angle_beta   90.00
_cell.angle_gamma   90.00
#
_symmetry.space_group_name_H-M   'P 1'
#
loop_
_entity.id
_entity.type
_entity.pdbx_description
1 polymer ?
#
loop_
_entity_poly.entity_id
_entity_poly.type
_entity_poly.pdbx_seq_one_letter_code
_entity_poly.pdbx_strand_id
1 'polypeptide(L)'
;MRYLSIDILRTVAIFVMVQVHFVGNLSGFHHPGPAGFGAPLFAFLLGVSYFLWLENPRVRKTKDSEISKISIRRGLFLFGVGILFNVFVWLPEDAFIWDILTFLGVGLIVLNGARKLPSSILLMICAVIFVISPTLRVLTEYPAYWTSNTFDFDLTLSDVLLGFLVNGYFPIFPWIVYPIVGFVVTSRLMPPDTTCPPATLNRLTYIGVGLLGAWIAATLLRPHSPSIVQNIWLEGWRMFPASVEYMLGTLGLAITAFTLLHRWVDATSVIPKDSKLAQVFTIFGPRALSVYVLHHLVHIWPLWIYGMVTGPEPTAHWQKALPITVSWPLAFVFLGLCYWLLQWMTRTGKPGMETLMRWLCD
;
A
#
# COMPACT_ATOMS: atom_id res chain seq x y z
N MET A 1 11.23 4.59 18.67
CA MET A 1 10.18 5.54 19.08
C MET A 1 8.93 5.28 18.26
N ARG A 2 7.74 5.55 18.80
CA ARG A 2 6.46 5.30 18.11
C ARG A 2 5.79 6.65 17.83
N TYR A 3 5.44 6.90 16.57
CA TYR A 3 4.84 8.16 16.11
C TYR A 3 3.36 7.95 15.85
N LEU A 4 2.51 8.82 16.41
CA LEU A 4 1.07 8.71 16.26
C LEU A 4 0.63 9.07 14.84
N SER A 5 1.34 9.98 14.17
CA SER A 5 1.12 10.27 12.74
C SER A 5 1.16 9.02 11.85
N ILE A 6 2.12 8.13 12.08
CA ILE A 6 2.28 6.89 11.31
C ILE A 6 1.15 5.91 11.62
N ASP A 7 0.77 5.78 12.88
CA ASP A 7 -0.34 4.92 13.28
C ASP A 7 -1.69 5.44 12.71
N ILE A 8 -1.90 6.76 12.66
CA ILE A 8 -3.04 7.38 11.99
C ILE A 8 -3.05 7.00 10.51
N LEU A 9 -1.95 7.23 9.79
CA LEU A 9 -1.89 6.95 8.36
C LEU A 9 -2.11 5.46 8.05
N ARG A 10 -1.50 4.55 8.81
CA ARG A 10 -1.74 3.11 8.66
C ARG A 10 -3.19 2.74 8.92
N THR A 11 -3.81 3.32 9.94
CA THR A 11 -5.21 3.07 10.28
C THR A 11 -6.14 3.58 9.19
N VAL A 12 -5.90 4.79 8.67
CA VAL A 12 -6.64 5.34 7.53
C VAL A 12 -6.48 4.44 6.29
N ALA A 13 -5.25 4.02 5.99
CA ALA A 13 -4.98 3.14 4.86
C ALA A 13 -5.78 1.82 4.96
N ILE A 14 -5.76 1.15 6.12
CA ILE A 14 -6.52 -0.11 6.28
C ILE A 14 -8.02 0.12 6.27
N PHE A 15 -8.53 1.20 6.86
CA PHE A 15 -9.97 1.49 6.84
C PHE A 15 -10.47 1.73 5.42
N VAL A 16 -9.73 2.49 4.61
CA VAL A 16 -10.05 2.71 3.20
C VAL A 16 -10.00 1.40 2.42
N MET A 17 -9.00 0.55 2.63
CA MET A 17 -8.92 -0.76 1.96
C MET A 17 -10.09 -1.67 2.32
N VAL A 18 -10.41 -1.79 3.61
CA VAL A 18 -11.55 -2.58 4.09
C VAL A 18 -12.84 -2.10 3.44
N GLN A 19 -13.07 -0.78 3.41
CA GLN A 19 -14.27 -0.20 2.79
C GLN A 19 -14.35 -0.52 1.31
N VAL A 20 -13.26 -0.31 0.56
CA VAL A 20 -13.23 -0.56 -0.89
C VAL A 20 -13.44 -2.03 -1.21
N HIS A 21 -12.83 -2.96 -0.46
CA HIS A 21 -12.98 -4.39 -0.70
C HIS A 21 -14.36 -4.91 -0.31
N PHE A 22 -14.93 -4.48 0.82
CA PHE A 22 -16.30 -4.86 1.18
C PHE A 22 -17.29 -4.39 0.12
N VAL A 23 -17.21 -3.13 -0.31
CA VAL A 23 -18.13 -2.60 -1.32
C VAL A 23 -17.87 -3.25 -2.68
N GLY A 24 -16.63 -3.29 -3.15
CA GLY A 24 -16.26 -3.87 -4.43
C GLY A 24 -16.60 -5.35 -4.53
N ASN A 25 -16.12 -6.17 -3.60
CA ASN A 25 -16.25 -7.63 -3.68
C ASN A 25 -17.67 -8.13 -3.39
N LEU A 26 -18.46 -7.42 -2.57
CA LEU A 26 -19.84 -7.84 -2.27
C LEU A 26 -20.87 -7.27 -3.24
N SER A 27 -20.65 -6.08 -3.80
CA SER A 27 -21.66 -5.35 -4.59
C SER A 27 -21.25 -4.94 -6.00
N GLY A 28 -19.98 -5.12 -6.37
CA GLY A 28 -19.46 -4.74 -7.70
C GLY A 28 -19.36 -3.23 -7.90
N PHE A 29 -19.73 -2.44 -6.89
CA PHE A 29 -19.67 -1.00 -6.96
C PHE A 29 -18.25 -0.52 -6.68
N HIS A 30 -17.67 0.20 -7.63
CA HIS A 30 -16.41 0.90 -7.46
C HIS A 30 -16.69 2.37 -7.15
N HIS A 31 -16.57 2.76 -5.88
CA HIS A 31 -16.89 4.13 -5.45
C HIS A 31 -15.85 5.13 -5.99
N PRO A 32 -16.27 6.32 -6.48
CA PRO A 32 -15.36 7.41 -6.88
C PRO A 32 -14.69 8.15 -5.69
N GLY A 33 -14.63 7.53 -4.51
CA GLY A 33 -14.13 8.15 -3.27
C GLY A 33 -12.60 8.18 -3.26
N PRO A 34 -11.92 8.19 -2.10
CA PRO A 34 -10.48 7.92 -2.03
C PRO A 34 -10.15 6.45 -2.37
N ALA A 35 -10.94 5.82 -3.24
CA ALA A 35 -10.71 4.51 -3.81
C ALA A 35 -9.34 4.52 -4.48
N GLY A 36 -8.52 3.56 -4.05
CA GLY A 36 -7.14 3.45 -4.47
C GLY A 36 -6.15 4.30 -3.69
N PHE A 37 -6.48 5.05 -2.63
CA PHE A 37 -5.43 5.71 -1.83
C PHE A 37 -4.78 4.78 -0.78
N GLY A 38 -5.51 3.76 -0.32
CA GLY A 38 -5.05 2.86 0.75
C GLY A 38 -3.74 2.12 0.41
N ALA A 39 -3.67 1.47 -0.76
CA ALA A 39 -2.50 0.71 -1.16
C ALA A 39 -1.23 1.58 -1.41
N PRO A 40 -1.31 2.73 -2.14
CA PRO A 40 -0.19 3.67 -2.24
C PRO A 40 0.31 4.15 -0.89
N LEU A 41 -0.61 4.44 0.04
CA LEU A 41 -0.24 4.88 1.38
C LEU A 41 0.49 3.77 2.15
N PHE A 42 0.05 2.50 2.05
CA PHE A 42 0.80 1.38 2.62
C PHE A 42 2.18 1.20 2.01
N ALA A 43 2.28 1.26 0.68
CA ALA A 43 3.55 1.17 -0.04
C ALA A 43 4.51 2.29 0.38
N PHE A 44 4.02 3.52 0.52
CA PHE A 44 4.80 4.66 1.02
C PHE A 44 5.25 4.43 2.47
N LEU A 45 4.31 4.01 3.33
CA LEU A 45 4.58 3.76 4.74
C LEU A 45 5.55 2.58 4.96
N LEU A 46 5.68 1.65 4.02
CA LEU A 46 6.70 0.61 4.08
C LEU A 46 8.10 1.22 4.17
N GLY A 47 8.42 2.19 3.30
CA GLY A 47 9.68 2.93 3.32
C GLY A 47 9.90 3.72 4.59
N VAL A 48 8.86 4.43 5.04
CA VAL A 48 8.85 5.18 6.31
C VAL A 48 9.21 4.26 7.49
N SER A 49 8.56 3.09 7.53
CA SER A 49 8.71 2.11 8.61
C SER A 49 10.08 1.45 8.58
N TYR A 50 10.59 1.16 7.39
CA TYR A 50 11.90 0.57 7.20
C TYR A 50 13.02 1.50 7.69
N PHE A 51 12.95 2.80 7.32
CA PHE A 51 13.89 3.80 7.83
C PHE A 51 13.86 3.87 9.36
N LEU A 52 12.68 3.96 9.97
CA LEU A 52 12.56 4.03 11.43
C LEU A 52 13.02 2.76 12.15
N TRP A 53 12.92 1.61 11.49
CA TRP A 53 13.48 0.37 12.01
C TRP A 53 15.02 0.41 12.01
N LEU A 54 15.65 0.93 10.95
CA LEU A 54 17.10 1.12 10.90
C LEU A 54 17.60 2.06 12.00
N GLU A 55 16.84 3.11 12.31
CA GLU A 55 17.18 4.07 13.36
C GLU A 55 16.92 3.57 14.79
N ASN A 56 16.43 2.34 14.96
CA ASN A 56 16.32 1.74 16.27
C ASN A 56 17.73 1.55 16.87
N PRO A 57 18.01 2.00 18.11
CA PRO A 57 19.33 1.87 18.74
C PRO A 57 19.89 0.44 18.78
N ARG A 58 19.00 -0.57 18.84
CA ARG A 58 19.42 -1.98 18.78
C ARG A 58 19.93 -2.34 17.38
N VAL A 59 19.24 -1.87 16.35
CA VAL A 59 19.58 -2.15 14.94
C VAL A 59 20.82 -1.38 14.51
N ARG A 60 21.00 -0.13 14.95
CA ARG A 60 22.21 0.68 14.71
C ARG A 60 23.51 0.00 15.17
N LYS A 61 23.44 -0.81 16.23
CA LYS A 61 24.59 -1.56 16.78
C LYS A 61 24.82 -2.90 16.09
N THR A 62 23.93 -3.30 15.19
CA THR A 62 23.98 -4.58 14.50
C THR A 62 24.85 -4.47 13.24
N LYS A 63 25.55 -5.56 12.88
CA LYS A 63 26.33 -5.64 11.64
C LYS A 63 25.43 -5.50 10.40
N ASP A 64 25.95 -4.87 9.34
CA ASP A 64 25.24 -4.67 8.07
C ASP A 64 24.72 -5.98 7.44
N SER A 65 25.47 -7.07 7.61
CA SER A 65 25.11 -8.41 7.13
C SER A 65 23.82 -8.91 7.79
N GLU A 66 23.65 -8.69 9.10
CA GLU A 66 22.48 -9.13 9.84
C GLU A 66 21.26 -8.26 9.53
N ILE A 67 21.45 -6.94 9.37
CA ILE A 67 20.39 -6.03 8.87
C ILE A 67 19.90 -6.52 7.50
N SER A 68 20.82 -6.90 6.62
CA SER A 68 20.49 -7.42 5.29
C SER A 68 19.71 -8.73 5.38
N LYS A 69 20.16 -9.69 6.21
CA LYS A 69 19.45 -10.96 6.43
C LYS A 69 18.03 -10.74 6.96
N ILE A 70 17.85 -9.90 7.97
CA ILE A 70 16.51 -9.62 8.54
C ILE A 70 15.61 -8.98 7.49
N SER A 71 16.14 -8.02 6.71
CA SER A 71 15.38 -7.35 5.64
C SER A 71 14.91 -8.34 4.57
N ILE A 72 15.80 -9.23 4.12
CA ILE A 72 15.49 -10.26 3.14
C ILE A 72 14.48 -11.27 3.72
N ARG A 73 14.67 -11.75 4.95
CA ARG A 73 13.73 -12.69 5.60
C ARG A 73 12.32 -12.10 5.72
N ARG A 74 12.21 -10.84 6.18
CA ARG A 74 10.91 -10.13 6.27
C ARG A 74 10.28 -9.94 4.89
N GLY A 75 11.09 -9.59 3.88
CA GLY A 75 10.64 -9.46 2.49
C GLY A 75 10.10 -10.77 1.92
N LEU A 76 10.86 -11.86 2.05
CA LEU A 76 10.46 -13.19 1.62
C LEU A 76 9.26 -13.73 2.40
N PHE A 77 9.15 -13.41 3.70
CA PHE A 77 7.98 -13.76 4.50
C PHE A 77 6.71 -13.09 3.94
N LEU A 78 6.74 -11.76 3.71
CA LEU A 78 5.59 -11.06 3.15
C LEU A 78 5.26 -11.53 1.72
N PHE A 79 6.29 -11.80 0.91
CA PHE A 79 6.11 -12.34 -0.43
C PHE A 79 5.42 -13.71 -0.39
N GLY A 80 5.94 -14.64 0.42
CA GLY A 80 5.36 -15.97 0.57
C GLY A 80 3.95 -15.93 1.16
N VAL A 81 3.70 -15.12 2.19
CA VAL A 81 2.35 -14.90 2.73
C VAL A 81 1.43 -14.32 1.66
N GLY A 82 1.90 -13.43 0.80
CA GLY A 82 1.13 -12.91 -0.34
C GLY A 82 0.71 -14.00 -1.33
N ILE A 83 1.62 -14.91 -1.69
CA ILE A 83 1.30 -16.04 -2.57
C ILE A 83 0.29 -16.99 -1.89
N LEU A 84 0.51 -17.35 -0.63
CA LEU A 84 -0.42 -18.19 0.12
C LEU A 84 -1.79 -17.50 0.26
N PHE A 85 -1.78 -16.20 0.50
CA PHE A 85 -3.00 -15.39 0.58
C PHE A 85 -3.76 -15.44 -0.75
N ASN A 86 -3.10 -15.26 -1.89
CA ASN A 86 -3.76 -15.41 -3.19
C ASN A 86 -4.38 -16.80 -3.36
N VAL A 87 -3.61 -17.86 -3.13
CA VAL A 87 -4.10 -19.24 -3.29
C VAL A 87 -5.29 -19.56 -2.36
N PHE A 88 -5.23 -19.16 -1.09
CA PHE A 88 -6.26 -19.55 -0.10
C PHE A 88 -7.42 -18.57 0.04
N VAL A 89 -7.25 -17.32 -0.42
CA VAL A 89 -8.29 -16.29 -0.34
C VAL A 89 -8.91 -16.02 -1.70
N TRP A 90 -8.11 -15.94 -2.75
CA TRP A 90 -8.58 -15.62 -4.11
C TRP A 90 -8.79 -16.84 -5.00
N LEU A 91 -8.24 -18.01 -4.63
CA LEU A 91 -8.23 -19.31 -5.33
C LEU A 91 -6.88 -19.58 -6.05
N PRO A 92 -6.52 -20.85 -6.32
CA PRO A 92 -5.21 -21.22 -6.87
C PRO A 92 -4.89 -20.60 -8.24
N GLU A 93 -5.89 -20.40 -9.10
CA GLU A 93 -5.78 -19.73 -10.39
C GLU A 93 -5.24 -18.29 -10.25
N ASP A 94 -5.55 -17.64 -9.14
CA ASP A 94 -5.14 -16.26 -8.85
C ASP A 94 -3.78 -16.17 -8.14
N ALA A 95 -3.01 -17.26 -8.03
CA ALA A 95 -1.73 -17.28 -7.33
C ALA A 95 -0.77 -16.14 -7.76
N PHE A 96 -0.78 -15.81 -9.05
CA PHE A 96 0.13 -14.85 -9.67
C PHE A 96 -0.58 -13.55 -10.14
N ILE A 97 -1.65 -13.13 -9.48
CA ILE A 97 -2.25 -11.80 -9.73
C ILE A 97 -1.40 -10.65 -9.20
N TRP A 98 -0.36 -10.95 -8.40
CA TRP A 98 0.58 -9.98 -7.83
C TRP A 98 -0.10 -8.93 -6.94
N ASP A 99 -0.81 -9.40 -5.91
CA ASP A 99 -1.43 -8.55 -4.89
C ASP A 99 -0.38 -7.80 -4.05
N ILE A 100 -0.82 -6.77 -3.33
CA ILE A 100 -0.02 -5.80 -2.59
C ILE A 100 0.96 -6.45 -1.61
N LEU A 101 0.65 -7.60 -1.00
CA LEU A 101 1.59 -8.28 -0.08
C LEU A 101 2.86 -8.77 -0.78
N THR A 102 2.72 -9.32 -1.99
CA THR A 102 3.87 -9.74 -2.80
C THR A 102 4.74 -8.55 -3.15
N PHE A 103 4.11 -7.44 -3.56
CA PHE A 103 4.78 -6.17 -3.80
C PHE A 103 5.49 -5.63 -2.55
N LEU A 104 4.85 -5.60 -1.38
CA LEU A 104 5.47 -5.11 -0.15
C LEU A 104 6.68 -5.96 0.27
N GLY A 105 6.62 -7.27 0.03
CA GLY A 105 7.75 -8.17 0.24
C GLY A 105 8.96 -7.80 -0.62
N VAL A 106 8.74 -7.57 -1.92
CA VAL A 106 9.80 -7.10 -2.84
C VAL A 106 10.28 -5.70 -2.45
N GLY A 107 9.37 -4.81 -2.04
CA GLY A 107 9.69 -3.47 -1.57
C GLY A 107 10.70 -3.49 -0.41
N LEU A 108 10.58 -4.41 0.54
CA LEU A 108 11.58 -4.57 1.62
C LEU A 108 12.95 -5.02 1.10
N ILE A 109 12.97 -5.93 0.12
CA ILE A 109 14.22 -6.41 -0.48
C ILE A 109 14.90 -5.27 -1.25
N VAL A 110 14.14 -4.49 -2.01
CA VAL A 110 14.66 -3.30 -2.71
C VAL A 110 15.16 -2.25 -1.72
N LEU A 111 14.44 -2.01 -0.63
CA LEU A 111 14.86 -1.06 0.42
C LEU A 111 16.18 -1.47 1.10
N ASN A 112 16.47 -2.77 1.20
CA ASN A 112 17.76 -3.25 1.68
C ASN A 112 18.93 -2.84 0.76
N GLY A 113 18.70 -2.73 -0.55
CA GLY A 113 19.66 -2.11 -1.47
C GLY A 113 19.64 -0.59 -1.37
N ALA A 114 18.44 0.01 -1.36
CA ALA A 114 18.24 1.45 -1.36
C ALA A 114 18.91 2.16 -0.18
N ARG A 115 18.93 1.54 1.01
CA ARG A 115 19.58 2.11 2.22
C ARG A 115 21.08 2.35 2.08
N LYS A 116 21.73 1.75 1.08
CA LYS A 116 23.17 1.90 0.79
C LYS A 116 23.46 3.03 -0.19
N LEU A 117 22.42 3.64 -0.76
CA LEU A 117 22.54 4.67 -1.78
C LEU A 117 22.21 6.05 -1.20
N PRO A 118 22.87 7.12 -1.65
CA PRO A 118 22.49 8.48 -1.29
C PRO A 118 21.10 8.83 -1.82
N SER A 119 20.37 9.69 -1.10
CA SER A 119 18.99 10.04 -1.48
C SER A 119 18.87 10.63 -2.88
N SER A 120 19.90 11.32 -3.39
CA SER A 120 19.91 11.87 -4.75
C SER A 120 19.82 10.77 -5.82
N ILE A 121 20.56 9.68 -5.64
CA ILE A 121 20.51 8.52 -6.55
C ILE A 121 19.15 7.84 -6.46
N LEU A 122 18.59 7.70 -5.26
CA LEU A 122 17.25 7.13 -5.09
C LEU A 122 16.17 7.96 -5.79
N LEU A 123 16.22 9.29 -5.67
CA LEU A 123 15.29 10.18 -6.36
C LEU A 123 15.47 10.14 -7.89
N MET A 124 16.71 10.02 -8.37
CA MET A 124 16.99 9.83 -9.79
C MET A 124 16.40 8.50 -10.30
N ILE A 125 16.56 7.40 -9.55
CA ILE A 125 15.93 6.11 -9.86
C ILE A 125 14.41 6.26 -9.94
N CYS A 126 13.78 6.92 -8.95
CA CYS A 126 12.34 7.17 -8.99
C CYS A 126 11.91 7.97 -10.22
N ALA A 127 12.66 9.01 -10.60
CA ALA A 127 12.37 9.81 -11.78
C ALA A 127 12.47 8.98 -13.07
N VAL A 128 13.50 8.14 -13.19
CA VAL A 128 13.67 7.22 -14.32
C VAL A 128 12.53 6.22 -14.40
N ILE A 129 12.15 5.61 -13.27
CA ILE A 129 11.01 4.67 -13.21
C ILE A 129 9.72 5.35 -13.64
N PHE A 130 9.46 6.57 -13.14
CA PHE A 130 8.28 7.34 -13.47
C PHE A 130 8.17 7.64 -14.97
N VAL A 131 9.31 7.92 -15.63
CA VAL A 131 9.38 8.18 -17.08
C VAL A 131 9.29 6.89 -17.91
N ILE A 132 9.95 5.81 -17.48
CA ILE A 132 10.02 4.58 -18.28
C ILE A 132 8.71 3.77 -18.18
N SER A 133 8.02 3.80 -17.04
CA SER A 133 6.88 2.91 -16.78
C SER A 133 5.74 3.02 -17.80
N PRO A 134 5.31 4.22 -18.24
CA PRO A 134 4.27 4.31 -19.27
C PRO A 134 4.72 3.74 -20.62
N THR A 135 6.01 3.90 -20.97
CA THR A 135 6.57 3.33 -22.19
C THR A 135 6.61 1.80 -22.13
N LEU A 136 6.98 1.23 -20.98
CA LEU A 136 6.98 -0.22 -20.79
C LEU A 136 5.60 -0.82 -21.03
N ARG A 137 4.53 -0.19 -20.55
CA ARG A 137 3.14 -0.66 -20.75
C ARG A 137 2.73 -0.74 -22.21
N VAL A 138 3.16 0.23 -23.01
CA VAL A 138 2.90 0.21 -24.46
C VAL A 138 3.64 -0.94 -25.11
N LEU A 139 4.91 -1.16 -24.73
CA LEU A 139 5.75 -2.24 -25.28
C LEU A 139 5.28 -3.64 -24.85
N THR A 140 4.65 -3.76 -23.69
CA THR A 140 4.16 -5.04 -23.14
C THR A 140 2.67 -5.28 -23.41
N GLU A 141 2.08 -4.52 -24.34
CA GLU A 141 0.67 -4.62 -24.73
C GLU A 141 -0.28 -4.70 -23.53
N TYR A 142 -0.05 -3.82 -22.55
CA TYR A 142 -0.77 -3.81 -21.29
C TYR A 142 -2.31 -4.08 -21.39
N PRO A 143 -3.06 -3.46 -22.33
CA PRO A 143 -4.50 -3.71 -22.45
C PRO A 143 -4.89 -5.16 -22.75
N ALA A 144 -4.00 -5.96 -23.34
CA ALA A 144 -4.26 -7.36 -23.64
C ALA A 144 -4.41 -8.23 -22.38
N TYR A 145 -3.82 -7.81 -21.26
CA TYR A 145 -3.88 -8.50 -19.96
C TYR A 145 -5.05 -8.07 -19.08
N TRP A 146 -5.92 -7.17 -19.56
CA TRP A 146 -7.00 -6.60 -18.74
C TRP A 146 -8.33 -6.69 -19.46
N THR A 147 -9.09 -7.72 -19.11
CA THR A 147 -10.44 -7.97 -19.63
C THR A 147 -11.46 -7.76 -18.52
N SER A 148 -12.58 -7.08 -18.79
CA SER A 148 -13.66 -6.90 -17.80
C SER A 148 -13.21 -6.31 -16.45
N ASN A 149 -12.18 -5.45 -16.45
CA ASN A 149 -11.54 -4.85 -15.27
C ASN A 149 -10.80 -5.83 -14.33
N THR A 150 -10.50 -7.04 -14.80
CA THR A 150 -9.69 -8.02 -14.08
C THR A 150 -8.39 -8.27 -14.84
N PHE A 151 -7.30 -8.45 -14.10
CA PHE A 151 -6.03 -8.92 -14.67
C PHE A 151 -6.19 -10.39 -15.07
N ASP A 152 -6.00 -10.68 -16.34
CA ASP A 152 -6.10 -12.01 -16.95
C ASP A 152 -4.79 -12.32 -17.66
N PHE A 153 -4.23 -13.50 -17.42
CA PHE A 153 -2.91 -13.89 -17.89
C PHE A 153 -2.87 -15.39 -18.16
N ASP A 154 -2.14 -15.79 -19.20
CA ASP A 154 -1.86 -17.20 -19.40
C ASP A 154 -0.76 -17.65 -18.45
N LEU A 155 -0.81 -18.90 -17.99
CA LEU A 155 0.15 -19.49 -17.04
C LEU A 155 1.50 -19.84 -17.72
N THR A 156 2.05 -18.88 -18.46
CA THR A 156 3.36 -18.91 -19.09
C THR A 156 4.36 -18.11 -18.26
N LEU A 157 5.65 -18.46 -18.34
CA LEU A 157 6.69 -17.72 -17.63
C LEU A 157 6.74 -16.24 -18.05
N SER A 158 6.50 -15.95 -19.34
CA SER A 158 6.52 -14.59 -19.86
C SER A 158 5.43 -13.74 -19.21
N ASP A 159 4.20 -14.21 -19.21
CA ASP A 159 3.04 -13.47 -18.71
C ASP A 159 3.09 -13.28 -17.19
N VAL A 160 3.53 -14.30 -16.47
CA VAL A 160 3.81 -14.24 -15.03
C VAL A 160 4.85 -13.14 -14.74
N LEU A 161 5.94 -13.09 -15.49
CA LEU A 161 6.97 -12.05 -15.31
C LEU A 161 6.49 -10.66 -15.73
N LEU A 162 5.73 -10.55 -16.81
CA LEU A 162 5.17 -9.28 -17.27
C LEU A 162 4.14 -8.74 -16.28
N GLY A 163 3.28 -9.61 -15.73
CA GLY A 163 2.39 -9.27 -14.63
C GLY A 163 3.15 -8.73 -13.42
N PHE A 164 4.23 -9.41 -13.04
CA PHE A 164 5.03 -9.01 -11.88
C PHE A 164 5.74 -7.67 -12.08
N LEU A 165 6.27 -7.42 -13.28
CA LEU A 165 7.09 -6.25 -13.55
C LEU A 165 6.27 -5.02 -13.99
N VAL A 166 5.23 -5.19 -14.81
CA VAL A 166 4.58 -4.08 -15.54
C VAL A 166 3.06 -4.14 -15.55
N ASN A 167 2.46 -5.32 -15.75
CA ASN A 167 1.07 -5.45 -16.18
C ASN A 167 0.07 -5.87 -15.08
N GLY A 168 0.50 -6.41 -13.94
CA GLY A 168 -0.39 -6.96 -12.90
C GLY A 168 -1.10 -5.90 -12.05
N TYR A 169 -1.69 -6.31 -10.91
CA TYR A 169 -2.32 -5.37 -9.97
C TYR A 169 -1.29 -4.46 -9.29
N PHE A 170 -0.22 -5.00 -8.70
CA PHE A 170 0.84 -4.20 -8.06
C PHE A 170 2.23 -4.46 -8.66
N PRO A 171 2.42 -4.16 -9.96
CA PRO A 171 3.67 -4.42 -10.67
C PRO A 171 4.79 -3.56 -10.11
N ILE A 172 6.03 -4.05 -10.17
CA ILE A 172 7.21 -3.31 -9.67
C ILE A 172 7.30 -1.91 -10.31
N PHE A 173 7.05 -1.81 -11.61
CA PHE A 173 7.01 -0.54 -12.33
C PHE A 173 5.55 -0.07 -12.49
N PRO A 174 5.16 1.08 -11.94
CA PRO A 174 5.96 2.09 -11.24
C PRO A 174 5.88 2.02 -9.70
N TRP A 175 5.18 1.05 -9.12
CA TRP A 175 4.82 1.07 -7.70
C TRP A 175 6.02 1.15 -6.74
N ILE A 176 7.18 0.64 -7.14
CA ILE A 176 8.38 0.68 -6.28
C ILE A 176 8.84 2.10 -5.90
N VAL A 177 8.36 3.13 -6.62
CA VAL A 177 8.57 4.53 -6.26
C VAL A 177 8.03 4.84 -4.86
N TYR A 178 6.86 4.32 -4.47
CA TYR A 178 6.25 4.63 -3.18
C TYR A 178 7.15 4.29 -1.98
N PRO A 179 7.64 3.04 -1.80
CA PRO A 179 8.52 2.73 -0.68
C PRO A 179 9.84 3.49 -0.73
N ILE A 180 10.43 3.72 -1.90
CA ILE A 180 11.68 4.48 -2.01
C ILE A 180 11.47 5.94 -1.59
N VAL A 181 10.39 6.58 -2.07
CA VAL A 181 10.05 7.96 -1.70
C VAL A 181 9.72 8.05 -0.21
N GLY A 182 8.96 7.10 0.34
CA GLY A 182 8.69 7.03 1.78
C GLY A 182 9.97 6.96 2.62
N PHE A 183 10.92 6.13 2.21
CA PHE A 183 12.24 6.03 2.85
C PHE A 183 13.00 7.36 2.80
N VAL A 184 13.09 8.00 1.62
CA VAL A 184 13.77 9.29 1.45
C VAL A 184 13.11 10.39 2.26
N VAL A 185 11.78 10.51 2.20
CA VAL A 185 11.02 11.54 2.92
C VAL A 185 11.25 11.40 4.43
N THR A 186 11.15 10.20 4.99
CA THR A 186 11.40 9.98 6.43
C THR A 186 12.84 10.25 6.82
N SER A 187 13.82 9.89 5.98
CA SER A 187 15.23 10.18 6.27
C SER A 187 15.53 11.68 6.43
N ARG A 188 14.76 12.53 5.75
CA ARG A 188 14.87 13.99 5.84
C ARG A 188 13.99 14.57 6.95
N LEU A 189 12.83 13.95 7.18
CA LEU A 189 11.85 14.43 8.16
C LEU A 189 12.24 14.05 9.59
N MET A 190 12.85 12.89 9.81
CA MET A 190 13.16 12.35 11.13
C MET A 190 14.64 11.95 11.19
N PRO A 191 15.58 12.91 11.05
CA PRO A 191 16.99 12.62 11.14
C PRO A 191 17.35 12.13 12.55
N PRO A 192 18.33 11.24 12.70
CA PRO A 192 18.42 10.43 13.91
C PRO A 192 18.93 11.16 15.15
N ASP A 193 19.80 12.15 14.93
CA ASP A 193 20.57 12.81 15.99
C ASP A 193 20.22 14.31 16.10
N THR A 194 19.20 14.78 15.37
CA THR A 194 18.80 16.19 15.32
C THR A 194 17.28 16.33 15.23
N THR A 195 16.73 17.40 15.79
CA THR A 195 15.34 17.78 15.48
C THR A 195 15.25 18.23 14.02
N CYS A 196 14.15 17.87 13.36
CA CYS A 196 13.93 18.29 11.98
C CYS A 196 13.84 19.82 11.90
N PRO A 197 14.68 20.48 11.07
CA PRO A 197 14.54 21.91 10.86
C PRO A 197 13.15 22.24 10.31
N PRO A 198 12.45 23.27 10.82
CA PRO A 198 11.13 23.67 10.30
C PRO A 198 11.13 23.93 8.78
N ALA A 199 12.25 24.42 8.24
CA ALA A 199 12.44 24.63 6.80
C ALA A 199 12.39 23.32 5.99
N THR A 200 12.94 22.22 6.51
CA THR A 200 12.90 20.89 5.85
C THR A 200 11.48 20.36 5.82
N LEU A 201 10.77 20.45 6.95
CA LEU A 201 9.37 20.06 7.04
C LEU A 201 8.50 20.87 6.05
N ASN A 202 8.66 22.20 6.02
CA ASN A 202 7.96 23.06 5.05
C ASN A 202 8.26 22.66 3.60
N ARG A 203 9.54 22.42 3.26
CA ARG A 203 9.94 22.01 1.92
C ARG A 203 9.29 20.70 1.50
N LEU A 204 9.25 19.69 2.37
CA LEU A 204 8.60 18.41 2.08
C LEU A 204 7.09 18.59 1.90
N THR A 205 6.43 19.41 2.73
CA THR A 205 5.02 19.75 2.53
C THR A 205 4.78 20.44 1.19
N TYR A 206 5.63 21.41 0.81
CA TYR A 206 5.51 22.08 -0.50
C TYR A 206 5.76 21.14 -1.67
N ILE A 207 6.67 20.18 -1.55
CA ILE A 207 6.85 19.12 -2.55
C ILE A 207 5.57 18.30 -2.68
N GLY A 208 4.99 17.85 -1.57
CA GLY A 208 3.73 17.10 -1.58
C GLY A 208 2.59 17.88 -2.24
N VAL A 209 2.40 19.16 -1.85
CA VAL A 209 1.41 20.06 -2.45
C VAL A 209 1.72 20.34 -3.92
N GLY A 210 2.99 20.45 -4.30
CA GLY A 210 3.42 20.63 -5.69
C GLY A 210 3.06 19.44 -6.57
N LEU A 211 3.21 18.21 -6.06
CA LEU A 211 2.77 17.00 -6.77
C LEU A 211 1.24 16.95 -6.94
N LEU A 212 0.48 17.41 -5.94
CA LEU A 212 -0.98 17.57 -6.07
C LEU A 212 -1.34 18.60 -7.14
N GLY A 213 -0.64 19.74 -7.15
CA GLY A 213 -0.79 20.77 -8.18
C GLY A 213 -0.45 20.23 -9.58
N ALA A 214 0.61 19.43 -9.70
CA ALA A 214 1.00 18.78 -10.95
C ALA A 214 -0.05 17.78 -11.43
N TRP A 215 -0.65 17.00 -10.53
CA TRP A 215 -1.77 16.11 -10.85
C TRP A 215 -2.99 16.90 -11.36
N ILE A 216 -3.39 17.98 -10.68
CA ILE A 216 -4.51 18.84 -11.09
C ILE A 216 -4.20 19.44 -12.46
N ALA A 217 -3.00 19.98 -12.66
CA ALA A 217 -2.58 20.54 -13.94
C ALA A 217 -2.59 19.49 -15.06
N ALA A 218 -2.06 18.29 -14.82
CA ALA A 218 -2.09 17.18 -15.77
C ALA A 218 -3.53 16.82 -16.19
N THR A 219 -4.44 16.78 -15.23
CA THR A 219 -5.87 16.49 -15.47
C THR A 219 -6.53 17.59 -16.32
N LEU A 220 -6.25 18.86 -16.02
CA LEU A 220 -6.81 20.01 -16.75
C LEU A 220 -6.21 20.17 -18.15
N LEU A 221 -4.94 19.83 -18.34
CA LEU A 221 -4.24 19.94 -19.62
C LEU A 221 -4.53 18.75 -20.55
N ARG A 222 -4.98 17.61 -20.01
CA ARG A 222 -5.25 16.39 -20.78
C ARG A 222 -6.12 16.63 -22.03
N PRO A 223 -7.28 17.31 -21.97
CA PRO A 223 -8.13 17.52 -23.16
C PRO A 223 -7.47 18.37 -24.26
N HIS A 224 -6.45 19.15 -23.90
CA HIS A 224 -5.73 20.06 -24.80
C HIS A 224 -4.42 19.46 -25.33
N SER A 225 -4.03 18.27 -24.86
CA SER A 225 -2.78 17.62 -25.25
C SER A 225 -2.95 16.73 -26.48
N PRO A 226 -1.90 16.48 -27.28
CA PRO A 226 -1.97 15.54 -28.41
C PRO A 226 -2.38 14.13 -27.98
N SER A 227 -3.07 13.38 -28.86
CA SER A 227 -3.55 12.02 -28.55
C SER A 227 -2.45 11.06 -28.09
N ILE A 228 -1.24 11.17 -28.63
CA ILE A 228 -0.09 10.37 -28.20
C ILE A 228 0.30 10.64 -26.74
N VAL A 229 0.18 11.89 -26.28
CA VAL A 229 0.44 12.27 -24.89
C VAL A 229 -0.70 11.76 -24.00
N GLN A 230 -1.95 11.86 -24.45
CA GLN A 230 -3.11 11.34 -23.71
C GLN A 230 -3.05 9.82 -23.51
N ASN A 231 -2.65 9.07 -24.53
CA ASN A 231 -2.67 7.61 -24.48
C ASN A 231 -1.49 6.99 -23.73
N ILE A 232 -0.38 7.73 -23.62
CA ILE A 232 0.85 7.23 -22.96
C ILE A 232 1.03 7.86 -21.59
N TRP A 233 0.90 9.18 -21.47
CA TRP A 233 1.32 9.92 -20.29
C TRP A 233 0.17 10.48 -19.46
N LEU A 234 -0.97 10.77 -20.09
CA LEU A 234 -2.13 11.39 -19.44
C LEU A 234 -3.37 10.49 -19.55
N GLU A 235 -3.29 9.31 -18.93
CA GLU A 235 -4.32 8.26 -19.00
C GLU A 235 -5.54 8.52 -18.08
N GLY A 236 -5.49 9.55 -17.24
CA GLY A 236 -6.48 9.87 -16.21
C GLY A 236 -6.20 9.18 -14.88
N TRP A 237 -7.18 9.12 -13.97
CA TRP A 237 -7.03 8.47 -12.67
C TRP A 237 -7.18 6.94 -12.79
N ARG A 238 -6.06 6.24 -13.00
CA ARG A 238 -6.02 4.77 -13.12
C ARG A 238 -5.05 4.18 -12.10
N MET A 239 -5.56 3.31 -11.24
CA MET A 239 -4.75 2.62 -10.21
C MET A 239 -4.00 1.42 -10.78
N PHE A 240 -4.62 0.69 -11.71
CA PHE A 240 -4.07 -0.53 -12.28
C PHE A 240 -3.83 -0.35 -13.78
N PRO A 241 -2.56 -0.30 -14.19
CA PRO A 241 -1.37 0.03 -13.43
C PRO A 241 -1.38 1.54 -13.17
N ALA A 242 -0.67 1.96 -12.13
CA ALA A 242 -0.74 3.32 -11.61
C ALA A 242 -0.37 4.36 -12.70
N SER A 243 -1.33 5.12 -13.23
CA SER A 243 -1.06 6.19 -14.19
C SER A 243 -0.19 7.29 -13.57
N VAL A 244 0.41 8.11 -14.43
CA VAL A 244 1.21 9.28 -14.04
C VAL A 244 0.39 10.19 -13.11
N GLU A 245 -0.85 10.51 -13.48
CA GLU A 245 -1.74 11.34 -12.69
C GLU A 245 -2.07 10.73 -11.32
N TYR A 246 -2.38 9.44 -11.31
CA TYR A 246 -2.66 8.71 -10.08
C TYR A 246 -1.44 8.69 -9.14
N MET A 247 -0.24 8.47 -9.67
CA MET A 247 0.99 8.51 -8.88
C MET A 247 1.29 9.89 -8.32
N LEU A 248 1.18 10.95 -9.13
CA LEU A 248 1.39 12.33 -8.67
C LEU A 248 0.41 12.69 -7.56
N GLY A 249 -0.88 12.39 -7.76
CA GLY A 249 -1.91 12.65 -6.77
C GLY A 249 -1.68 11.91 -5.47
N THR A 250 -1.46 10.59 -5.53
CA THR A 250 -1.33 9.75 -4.32
C THR A 250 0.01 9.93 -3.60
N LEU A 251 1.14 10.15 -4.31
CA LEU A 251 2.41 10.55 -3.67
C LEU A 251 2.27 11.93 -3.02
N GLY A 252 1.67 12.89 -3.71
CA GLY A 252 1.40 14.22 -3.18
C GLY A 252 0.56 14.18 -1.90
N LEU A 253 -0.51 13.37 -1.91
CA LEU A 253 -1.36 13.15 -0.73
C LEU A 253 -0.58 12.47 0.39
N ALA A 254 0.18 11.41 0.11
CA ALA A 254 0.93 10.67 1.13
C ALA A 254 1.99 11.54 1.82
N ILE A 255 2.78 12.30 1.04
CA ILE A 255 3.80 13.20 1.58
C ILE A 255 3.15 14.31 2.40
N THR A 256 2.12 14.98 1.84
CA THR A 256 1.44 16.10 2.51
C THR A 256 0.76 15.64 3.79
N ALA A 257 0.04 14.52 3.77
CA ALA A 257 -0.62 13.98 4.95
C ALA A 257 0.42 13.59 6.02
N PHE A 258 1.53 12.96 5.62
CA PHE A 258 2.59 12.59 6.57
C PHE A 258 3.27 13.80 7.21
N THR A 259 3.63 14.82 6.44
CA THR A 259 4.28 16.01 6.99
C THR A 259 3.33 16.85 7.86
N LEU A 260 2.06 16.99 7.46
CA LEU A 260 1.06 17.73 8.25
C LEU A 260 0.69 16.99 9.53
N LEU A 261 0.48 15.67 9.48
CA LEU A 261 0.24 14.89 10.69
C LEU A 261 1.46 14.88 11.60
N HIS A 262 2.67 14.78 11.07
CA HIS A 262 3.88 14.89 11.88
C HIS A 262 3.93 16.26 12.59
N ARG A 263 3.66 17.35 11.86
CA ARG A 263 3.60 18.70 12.42
C ARG A 263 2.58 18.81 13.55
N TRP A 264 1.34 18.44 13.28
CA TRP A 264 0.22 18.74 14.18
C TRP A 264 0.08 17.72 15.31
N VAL A 265 0.36 16.44 15.03
CA VAL A 265 0.16 15.35 15.98
C VAL A 265 1.42 15.06 16.77
N ASP A 266 2.58 14.92 16.11
CA ASP A 266 3.79 14.52 16.83
C ASP A 266 4.55 15.72 17.40
N ALA A 267 4.69 16.81 16.64
CA ALA A 267 5.49 17.96 17.08
C ALA A 267 4.71 18.90 18.03
N THR A 268 3.43 19.17 17.75
CA THR A 268 2.61 20.06 18.59
C THR A 268 1.68 19.33 19.56
N SER A 269 1.57 17.99 19.50
CA SER A 269 0.71 17.18 20.38
C SER A 269 -0.77 17.61 20.42
N VAL A 270 -1.34 18.07 19.30
CA VAL A 270 -2.75 18.52 19.20
C VAL A 270 -3.72 17.41 19.61
N ILE A 271 -3.39 16.16 19.31
CA ILE A 271 -4.12 14.99 19.79
C ILE A 271 -3.36 14.41 20.99
N PRO A 272 -3.91 14.47 22.22
CA PRO A 272 -3.30 13.83 23.37
C PRO A 272 -3.15 12.32 23.15
N LYS A 273 -1.99 11.77 23.50
CA LYS A 273 -1.68 10.35 23.31
C LYS A 273 -2.62 9.41 24.07
N ASP A 274 -3.18 9.88 25.18
CA ASP A 274 -4.11 9.10 26.02
C ASP A 274 -5.57 9.24 25.60
N SER A 275 -5.87 10.10 24.62
CA SER A 275 -7.23 10.29 24.12
C SER A 275 -7.80 8.99 23.55
N LYS A 276 -9.12 8.80 23.68
CA LYS A 276 -9.82 7.64 23.09
C LYS A 276 -9.58 7.53 21.59
N LEU A 277 -9.44 8.67 20.90
CA LEU A 277 -9.13 8.71 19.48
C LEU A 277 -7.72 8.18 19.18
N ALA A 278 -6.71 8.61 19.93
CA ALA A 278 -5.35 8.07 19.81
C ALA A 278 -5.30 6.56 20.12
N GLN A 279 -6.13 6.07 21.03
CA GLN A 279 -6.25 4.63 21.32
C GLN A 279 -6.69 3.83 20.09
N VAL A 280 -7.66 4.33 19.32
CA VAL A 280 -8.10 3.66 18.08
C VAL A 280 -6.93 3.50 17.12
N PHE A 281 -6.22 4.59 16.83
CA PHE A 281 -5.07 4.56 15.90
C PHE A 281 -3.94 3.67 16.43
N THR A 282 -3.69 3.69 17.73
CA THR A 282 -2.63 2.87 18.32
C THR A 282 -2.99 1.38 18.45
N ILE A 283 -4.27 1.02 18.33
CA ILE A 283 -4.72 -0.38 18.25
C ILE A 283 -4.61 -0.90 16.81
N PHE A 284 -5.10 -0.14 15.82
CA PHE A 284 -5.11 -0.57 14.41
C PHE A 284 -3.76 -0.44 13.73
N GLY A 285 -3.05 0.69 13.90
CA GLY A 285 -1.83 1.01 13.14
C GLY A 285 -0.76 -0.08 13.17
N PRO A 286 -0.38 -0.63 14.35
CA PRO A 286 0.60 -1.72 14.43
C PRO A 286 0.10 -3.09 13.96
N ARG A 287 -1.20 -3.22 13.70
CA ARG A 287 -1.89 -4.48 13.37
C ARG A 287 -2.55 -4.47 12.00
N ALA A 288 -2.10 -3.57 11.14
CA ALA A 288 -2.65 -3.40 9.81
C ALA A 288 -2.52 -4.65 8.92
N LEU A 289 -1.45 -5.45 9.05
CA LEU A 289 -1.29 -6.71 8.30
C LEU A 289 -2.29 -7.76 8.80
N SER A 290 -2.49 -7.87 10.12
CA SER A 290 -3.50 -8.78 10.70
C SER A 290 -4.91 -8.42 10.21
N VAL A 291 -5.26 -7.13 10.23
CA VAL A 291 -6.57 -6.65 9.72
C VAL A 291 -6.68 -6.81 8.21
N TYR A 292 -5.58 -6.61 7.47
CA TYR A 292 -5.54 -6.81 6.02
C TYR A 292 -5.88 -8.27 5.64
N VAL A 293 -5.29 -9.25 6.33
CA VAL A 293 -5.61 -10.66 6.06
C VAL A 293 -7.04 -10.97 6.51
N LEU A 294 -7.39 -10.58 7.74
CA LEU A 294 -8.69 -10.93 8.33
C LEU A 294 -9.88 -10.38 7.53
N HIS A 295 -9.80 -9.15 7.02
CA HIS A 295 -10.95 -8.57 6.35
C HIS A 295 -11.32 -9.31 5.07
N HIS A 296 -10.33 -9.76 4.29
CA HIS A 296 -10.61 -10.58 3.11
C HIS A 296 -11.18 -11.93 3.46
N LEU A 297 -10.60 -12.63 4.45
CA LEU A 297 -11.16 -13.90 4.91
C LEU A 297 -12.63 -13.77 5.29
N VAL A 298 -13.00 -12.69 6.01
CA VAL A 298 -14.36 -12.50 6.50
C VAL A 298 -15.38 -12.23 5.39
N HIS A 299 -15.03 -11.50 4.33
CA HIS A 299 -16.02 -11.21 3.27
C HIS A 299 -15.91 -12.12 2.04
N ILE A 300 -14.76 -12.72 1.76
CA ILE A 300 -14.54 -13.57 0.59
C ILE A 300 -14.88 -15.04 0.87
N TRP A 301 -14.41 -15.63 1.97
CA TRP A 301 -14.65 -17.06 2.22
C TRP A 301 -16.14 -17.42 2.30
N PRO A 302 -17.01 -16.64 2.96
CA PRO A 302 -18.44 -16.92 2.92
C PRO A 302 -19.02 -16.93 1.51
N LEU A 303 -18.53 -16.06 0.60
CA LEU A 303 -18.95 -16.05 -0.81
C LEU A 303 -18.52 -17.32 -1.52
N TRP A 304 -17.25 -17.72 -1.37
CA TRP A 304 -16.72 -18.94 -1.99
C TRP A 304 -17.44 -20.18 -1.50
N ILE A 305 -17.63 -20.31 -0.19
CA ILE A 305 -18.37 -21.43 0.41
C ILE A 305 -19.80 -21.47 -0.12
N TYR A 306 -20.48 -20.33 -0.16
CA TYR A 306 -21.85 -20.26 -0.67
C TYR A 306 -21.92 -20.58 -2.18
N GLY A 307 -20.97 -20.10 -2.97
CA GLY A 307 -20.84 -20.43 -4.40
C GLY A 307 -20.65 -21.93 -4.63
N MET A 308 -19.70 -22.54 -3.93
CA MET A 308 -19.44 -23.99 -4.01
C MET A 308 -20.66 -24.84 -3.61
N VAL A 309 -21.50 -24.37 -2.69
CA VAL A 309 -22.70 -25.09 -2.25
C VAL A 309 -23.88 -24.90 -3.21
N THR A 310 -23.98 -23.75 -3.87
CA THR A 310 -25.17 -23.37 -4.65
C THR A 310 -25.02 -23.45 -6.17
N GLY A 311 -23.80 -23.57 -6.68
CA GLY A 311 -23.55 -23.57 -8.12
C GLY A 311 -22.24 -24.26 -8.51
N PRO A 312 -21.96 -24.34 -9.82
CA PRO A 312 -20.76 -25.00 -10.33
C PRO A 312 -19.48 -24.16 -10.13
N GLU A 313 -19.61 -22.83 -9.96
CA GLU A 313 -18.48 -21.90 -9.87
C GLU A 313 -18.39 -21.28 -8.47
N PRO A 314 -17.24 -21.40 -7.76
CA PRO A 314 -17.05 -20.77 -6.44
C PRO A 314 -17.26 -19.25 -6.48
N THR A 315 -16.88 -18.62 -7.60
CA THR A 315 -16.92 -17.17 -7.79
C THR A 315 -18.29 -16.63 -8.20
N ALA A 316 -19.30 -17.51 -8.30
CA ALA A 316 -20.61 -17.20 -8.83
C ALA A 316 -21.37 -16.08 -8.13
N HIS A 317 -20.98 -15.62 -6.93
CA HIS A 317 -21.63 -14.51 -6.20
C HIS A 317 -20.72 -13.30 -5.99
N TRP A 318 -19.48 -13.35 -6.48
CA TRP A 318 -18.56 -12.22 -6.41
C TRP A 318 -19.17 -10.99 -7.09
N GLN A 319 -19.00 -9.83 -6.46
CA GLN A 319 -19.48 -8.53 -6.94
C GLN A 319 -21.00 -8.38 -7.08
N LYS A 320 -21.81 -9.35 -6.65
CA LYS A 320 -23.28 -9.26 -6.78
C LYS A 320 -24.06 -9.86 -5.61
N ALA A 321 -23.37 -10.26 -4.54
CA ALA A 321 -23.97 -10.89 -3.38
C ALA A 321 -24.89 -9.94 -2.58
N LEU A 322 -24.53 -8.66 -2.47
CA LEU A 322 -25.25 -7.68 -1.65
C LEU A 322 -25.34 -6.32 -2.36
N PRO A 323 -26.40 -5.54 -2.13
CA PRO A 323 -26.45 -4.16 -2.60
C PRO A 323 -25.47 -3.26 -1.81
N ILE A 324 -25.09 -2.12 -2.41
CA ILE A 324 -24.19 -1.12 -1.79
C ILE A 324 -24.67 -0.64 -0.42
N THR A 325 -25.99 -0.53 -0.25
CA THR A 325 -26.65 -0.08 1.00
C THR A 325 -26.39 -1.02 2.17
N VAL A 326 -25.99 -2.27 1.91
CA VAL A 326 -25.65 -3.27 2.93
C VAL A 326 -24.13 -3.45 3.01
N SER A 327 -23.43 -3.56 1.87
CA SER A 327 -21.99 -3.79 1.86
C SER A 327 -21.19 -2.64 2.50
N TRP A 328 -21.63 -1.39 2.32
CA TRP A 328 -20.94 -0.21 2.87
C TRP A 328 -21.05 -0.13 4.40
N PRO A 329 -22.24 -0.22 5.04
CA PRO A 329 -22.32 -0.30 6.50
C PRO A 329 -21.60 -1.52 7.10
N LEU A 330 -21.61 -2.66 6.40
CA LEU A 330 -20.98 -3.89 6.88
C LEU A 330 -19.46 -3.72 7.08
N ALA A 331 -18.79 -2.91 6.26
CA ALA A 331 -17.39 -2.56 6.44
C ALA A 331 -17.13 -1.90 7.81
N PHE A 332 -18.01 -0.97 8.25
CA PHE A 332 -17.88 -0.30 9.54
C PHE A 332 -18.21 -1.22 10.70
N VAL A 333 -19.21 -2.10 10.54
CA VAL A 333 -19.50 -3.15 11.53
C VAL A 333 -18.28 -4.05 11.70
N PHE A 334 -17.67 -4.50 10.61
CA PHE A 334 -16.43 -5.28 10.65
C PHE A 334 -15.29 -4.53 11.36
N LEU A 335 -15.07 -3.26 11.06
CA LEU A 335 -14.05 -2.45 11.74
C LEU A 335 -14.35 -2.31 13.24
N GLY A 336 -15.61 -2.12 13.64
CA GLY A 336 -16.03 -2.09 15.03
C GLY A 336 -15.73 -3.40 15.76
N LEU A 337 -16.05 -4.54 15.15
CA LEU A 337 -15.74 -5.87 15.71
C LEU A 337 -14.22 -6.10 15.78
N CYS A 338 -13.48 -5.70 14.75
CA CYS A 338 -12.03 -5.75 14.75
C CYS A 338 -11.43 -4.93 15.89
N TYR A 339 -11.94 -3.73 16.16
CA TYR A 339 -11.45 -2.91 17.27
C TYR A 339 -11.51 -3.68 18.60
N TRP A 340 -12.64 -4.31 18.91
CA TRP A 340 -12.81 -5.11 20.12
C TRP A 340 -11.89 -6.33 20.15
N LEU A 341 -11.80 -7.06 19.03
CA LEU A 341 -10.91 -8.22 18.89
C LEU A 341 -9.45 -7.81 19.13
N LEU A 342 -8.99 -6.75 18.47
CA LEU A 342 -7.62 -6.26 18.62
C LEU A 342 -7.41 -5.76 20.05
N GLN A 343 -8.34 -5.02 20.65
CA GLN A 343 -8.19 -4.59 22.04
C GLN A 343 -8.03 -5.78 22.98
N TRP A 344 -8.82 -6.84 22.80
CA TRP A 344 -8.69 -8.09 23.54
C TRP A 344 -7.33 -8.76 23.30
N MET A 345 -6.87 -8.88 22.06
CA MET A 345 -5.54 -9.44 21.74
C MET A 345 -4.42 -8.63 22.39
N THR A 346 -4.55 -7.30 22.46
CA THR A 346 -3.58 -6.42 23.16
C THR A 346 -3.54 -6.71 24.65
N ARG A 347 -4.70 -6.78 25.28
CA ARG A 347 -4.81 -7.04 26.73
C ARG A 347 -4.30 -8.42 27.12
N THR A 348 -4.51 -9.42 26.27
CA THR A 348 -4.15 -10.82 26.53
C THR A 348 -2.79 -11.24 25.97
N GLY A 349 -2.09 -10.33 25.28
CA GLY A 349 -0.79 -10.62 24.67
C GLY A 349 -0.86 -11.64 23.53
N LYS A 350 -2.02 -11.84 22.90
CA LYS A 350 -2.19 -12.82 21.81
C LYS A 350 -1.48 -12.33 20.54
N PRO A 351 -0.75 -13.21 19.83
CA PRO A 351 0.01 -12.82 18.64
C PRO A 351 -0.90 -12.54 17.44
N GLY A 352 -0.45 -11.66 16.55
CA GLY A 352 -1.02 -11.46 15.22
C GLY A 352 0.01 -11.75 14.12
N MET A 353 -0.32 -11.45 12.86
CA MET A 353 0.56 -11.66 11.70
C MET A 353 1.88 -10.89 11.83
N GLU A 354 1.85 -9.69 12.41
CA GLU A 354 3.05 -8.88 12.64
C GLU A 354 3.98 -9.52 13.68
N THR A 355 3.42 -10.18 14.70
CA THR A 355 4.19 -10.91 15.70
C THR A 355 4.82 -12.15 15.07
N LEU A 356 4.07 -12.89 14.25
CA LEU A 356 4.55 -14.06 13.52
C LEU A 356 5.74 -13.70 12.61
N MET A 357 5.62 -12.60 11.86
CA MET A 357 6.72 -12.10 11.02
C MET A 357 7.97 -11.82 11.84
N ARG A 358 7.85 -11.11 12.97
CA ARG A 358 8.99 -10.80 13.84
C ARG A 358 9.62 -12.06 14.40
N TRP A 359 8.81 -13.01 14.87
CA TRP A 359 9.30 -14.27 15.42
C TRP A 359 10.07 -15.12 14.40
N LEU A 360 9.63 -15.13 13.14
CA LEU A 360 10.27 -15.92 12.08
C LEU A 360 11.45 -15.22 11.41
N CYS A 361 11.57 -13.90 11.51
CA CYS A 361 12.52 -13.12 10.69
C CYS A 361 13.59 -12.38 11.50
N ASP A 362 13.28 -11.97 12.73
CA ASP A 362 14.20 -11.30 13.66
C ASP A 362 14.94 -12.33 14.52
#